data_AF-A0A1T4JZM6-F1
#
_entry.id   AF-A0A1T4JZM6-F1
#
_cell.length_a   1.000
_cell.length_b   1.000
_cell.length_c   1.000
_cell.angle_alpha   90.00
_cell.angle_beta   90.00
_cell.angle_gamma   90.00
#
_symmetry.space_group_name_H-M   'P 1'
#
loop_
_entity.id
_entity.type
_entity.pdbx_description
1 polymer ?
#
loop_
_entity_poly.entity_id
_entity_poly.type
_entity_poly.pdbx_seq_one_letter_code
_entity_poly.pdbx_strand_id
1 'polypeptide(L)'
;MTEKKVRKRGIGILIFSIVSVWIIHGWLIIKVSDLEKLAKIEKKKLAEVQKEVSEKRIAYEQGVDLGKIEKEMRTKHKMEISKDIQFFKIKS
;
A
#
# COMPACT_ATOMS: atom_id res chain seq x y z
N MET A 1 -9.80 -32.21 58.76
CA MET A 1 -10.10 -32.49 57.33
C MET A 1 -10.04 -31.25 56.43
N THR A 2 -9.34 -30.19 56.84
CA THR A 2 -9.37 -28.85 56.20
C THR A 2 -8.15 -28.56 55.33
N GLU A 3 -6.94 -28.97 55.75
CA GLU A 3 -5.69 -28.67 55.03
C GLU A 3 -5.61 -29.27 53.61
N LYS A 4 -6.03 -30.53 53.43
CA LYS A 4 -6.03 -31.17 52.10
C LYS A 4 -6.93 -30.44 51.10
N LYS A 5 -8.02 -29.81 51.57
CA LYS A 5 -8.97 -29.05 50.73
C LYS A 5 -8.39 -27.71 50.31
N VAL A 6 -7.69 -27.02 51.23
CA VAL A 6 -6.99 -25.77 50.96
C VAL A 6 -5.84 -25.99 49.97
N ARG A 7 -5.05 -27.05 50.15
CA ARG A 7 -3.95 -27.41 49.23
C ARG A 7 -4.44 -27.71 47.80
N LYS A 8 -5.55 -28.45 47.66
CA LYS A 8 -6.16 -28.72 46.35
C LYS A 8 -6.65 -27.44 45.65
N ARG A 9 -7.21 -26.49 46.41
CA ARG A 9 -7.62 -25.18 45.88
C ARG A 9 -6.42 -24.36 45.39
N GLY A 10 -5.33 -24.32 46.17
CA GLY A 10 -4.11 -23.60 45.78
C GLY A 10 -3.48 -24.14 44.49
N ILE A 11 -3.42 -25.47 44.34
CA ILE A 11 -2.93 -26.11 43.11
C ILE A 11 -3.83 -25.77 41.92
N GLY A 12 -5.15 -25.77 42.10
CA GLY A 12 -6.11 -25.39 41.06
C GLY A 12 -5.92 -23.95 40.58
N ILE A 13 -5.67 -23.01 41.50
CA ILE A 13 -5.40 -21.60 41.17
C ILE A 13 -4.10 -21.47 40.38
N LEU A 14 -3.04 -22.18 40.77
CA LEU A 14 -1.76 -22.20 40.05
C LEU A 14 -1.93 -22.70 38.61
N ILE A 15 -2.62 -23.83 38.42
CA ILE A 15 -2.86 -24.37 37.07
C ILE A 15 -3.69 -23.39 36.24
N PHE A 16 -4.73 -22.80 36.83
CA PHE A 16 -5.56 -21.82 36.13
C PHE A 16 -4.75 -20.58 35.71
N SER A 17 -3.88 -20.06 36.59
CA SER A 17 -3.03 -18.92 36.25
C SER A 17 -2.10 -19.24 35.08
N ILE A 18 -1.47 -20.41 35.06
CA ILE A 18 -0.58 -20.84 33.98
C ILE A 18 -1.37 -20.93 32.67
N VAL A 19 -2.51 -21.63 32.67
CA VAL A 19 -3.36 -21.78 31.48
C VAL A 19 -3.85 -20.43 30.97
N SER A 20 -4.25 -19.52 31.86
CA SER A 20 -4.73 -18.19 31.47
C SER A 20 -3.66 -17.37 30.74
N VAL A 21 -2.40 -17.45 31.17
CA VAL A 21 -1.27 -16.77 30.50
C VAL A 21 -1.09 -17.32 29.08
N TRP A 22 -1.13 -18.64 28.91
CA TRP A 22 -1.01 -19.25 27.58
C TRP A 22 -2.15 -18.86 26.64
N ILE A 23 -3.39 -18.79 27.15
CA ILE A 23 -4.55 -18.35 26.36
C ILE A 23 -4.38 -16.88 25.92
N ILE A 24 -4.01 -16.00 26.84
CA ILE A 24 -3.77 -14.57 26.54
C ILE A 24 -2.65 -14.44 25.51
N HIS A 25 -1.57 -15.19 25.67
CA HIS A 25 -0.44 -15.15 24.76
C HIS A 25 -0.83 -15.60 23.34
N GLY A 26 -1.56 -16.72 23.22
CA GLY A 26 -2.07 -17.19 21.94
C GLY A 26 -3.00 -16.16 21.26
N TRP A 27 -3.88 -15.52 22.03
CA TRP A 27 -4.78 -14.48 21.51
C TRP A 27 -4.02 -13.23 21.02
N LEU A 28 -2.99 -12.81 21.76
CA LEU A 28 -2.14 -11.68 21.36
C LEU A 28 -1.39 -11.95 20.06
N ILE A 29 -0.85 -13.16 19.88
CA ILE A 29 -0.14 -13.55 18.64
C ILE A 29 -1.07 -13.41 17.42
N ILE A 30 -2.31 -13.89 17.54
CA ILE A 30 -3.30 -13.78 16.45
C ILE A 30 -3.58 -12.31 16.13
N LYS A 31 -3.85 -11.49 17.16
CA LYS A 31 -4.11 -10.06 16.98
C LYS A 31 -2.95 -9.32 16.31
N VAL A 32 -1.73 -9.57 16.76
CA VAL A 32 -0.53 -8.95 16.18
C VAL A 32 -0.37 -9.38 14.72
N SER A 33 -0.57 -10.67 14.42
CA SER A 33 -0.47 -11.18 13.04
C SER A 33 -1.50 -10.53 12.10
N ASP A 34 -2.74 -10.34 12.56
CA ASP A 34 -3.77 -9.69 11.77
C ASP A 34 -3.48 -8.20 11.54
N LEU A 35 -2.98 -7.51 12.58
CA LEU A 35 -2.53 -6.11 12.45
C LEU A 35 -1.35 -5.98 11.47
N GLU A 36 -0.38 -6.88 11.52
CA GLU A 36 0.74 -6.90 10.58
C GLU A 36 0.28 -7.14 9.13
N LYS A 37 -0.68 -8.05 8.92
CA LYS A 37 -1.28 -8.28 7.61
C LYS A 37 -1.99 -7.04 7.09
N LEU A 38 -2.82 -6.40 7.91
CA LEU A 38 -3.51 -5.16 7.56
C LEU A 38 -2.52 -4.05 7.20
N ALA A 39 -1.51 -3.82 8.05
CA ALA A 39 -0.46 -2.84 7.79
C ALA A 39 0.30 -3.13 6.49
N LYS A 40 0.55 -4.40 6.15
CA LYS A 40 1.20 -4.78 4.90
C LYS A 40 0.32 -4.51 3.68
N ILE A 41 -0.99 -4.76 3.78
CA ILE A 41 -1.96 -4.45 2.73
C ILE A 41 -2.05 -2.93 2.52
N GLU A 42 -2.17 -2.16 3.60
CA GLU A 42 -2.22 -0.70 3.54
C GLU A 42 -0.95 -0.12 2.92
N LYS A 43 0.24 -0.60 3.33
CA LYS A 43 1.51 -0.18 2.72
C LYS A 43 1.57 -0.48 1.22
N LYS A 44 1.08 -1.64 0.79
CA LYS A 44 1.01 -1.99 -0.64
C LYS A 44 0.07 -1.05 -1.40
N LYS A 45 -1.13 -0.80 -0.88
CA LYS A 45 -2.09 0.14 -1.48
C LYS A 45 -1.52 1.55 -1.55
N LEU A 46 -0.85 2.01 -0.50
CA LEU A 46 -0.21 3.32 -0.48
C LEU A 46 0.85 3.43 -1.59
N ALA A 47 1.71 2.41 -1.73
CA ALA A 47 2.74 2.39 -2.76
C ALA A 47 2.14 2.39 -4.18
N GLU A 48 1.05 1.65 -4.40
CA GLU A 48 0.34 1.61 -5.67
C GLU A 48 -0.29 2.96 -6.02
N VAL A 49 -1.00 3.57 -5.07
CA VAL A 49 -1.60 4.91 -5.25
C VAL A 49 -0.50 5.96 -5.49
N GLN A 50 0.59 5.90 -4.74
CA GLN A 50 1.71 6.83 -4.91
C GLN A 50 2.35 6.69 -6.31
N LYS A 51 2.46 5.45 -6.81
CA LYS A 51 2.93 5.19 -8.17
C LYS A 51 1.96 5.78 -9.21
N GLU A 52 0.67 5.53 -9.09
CA GLU A 52 -0.34 6.06 -10.01
C GLU A 52 -0.34 7.59 -10.04
N VAL A 53 -0.25 8.23 -8.87
CA VAL A 53 -0.14 9.70 -8.76
C VAL A 53 1.13 10.19 -9.45
N SER A 54 2.26 9.50 -9.26
CA SER A 54 3.53 9.88 -9.91
C SER A 54 3.45 9.78 -11.44
N GLU A 55 2.82 8.73 -11.96
CA GLU A 55 2.62 8.54 -13.40
C GLU A 55 1.72 9.64 -13.99
N LYS A 56 0.60 9.96 -13.31
CA LYS A 56 -0.29 11.05 -13.71
C LYS A 56 0.39 12.41 -13.66
N ARG A 57 1.24 12.66 -12.66
CA ARG A 57 2.03 13.89 -12.56
C ARG A 57 2.97 14.05 -13.75
N ILE A 58 3.71 13.00 -14.11
CA ILE A 58 4.62 13.00 -15.25
C ILE A 58 3.85 13.24 -16.55
N ALA A 59 2.74 12.54 -16.77
CA ALA A 59 1.91 12.71 -17.96
C ALA A 59 1.36 14.15 -18.08
N TYR A 60 0.97 14.75 -16.96
CA TYR A 60 0.51 16.13 -16.91
C TYR A 60 1.63 17.13 -17.22
N GLU A 61 2.81 16.96 -16.61
CA GLU A 61 3.98 17.80 -16.89
C GLU A 61 4.38 17.73 -18.37
N GLN A 62 4.41 16.53 -18.95
CA GLN A 62 4.66 16.34 -20.38
C GLN A 62 3.62 17.06 -21.25
N GLY A 63 2.33 16.96 -20.93
CA GLY A 63 1.27 17.65 -21.65
C GLY A 63 1.40 19.17 -21.56
N VAL A 64 1.74 19.71 -20.39
CA VAL A 64 1.99 21.13 -20.18
C VAL A 64 3.18 21.61 -21.01
N ASP A 65 4.28 20.85 -21.02
CA ASP A 65 5.47 21.22 -21.80
C ASP A 65 5.23 21.11 -23.31
N LEU A 66 4.50 20.09 -23.77
CA LEU A 66 4.04 20.01 -25.17
C LEU A 66 3.15 21.22 -25.54
N GLY A 67 2.25 21.64 -24.65
CA GLY A 67 1.42 22.83 -24.86
C GLY A 67 2.23 24.13 -24.92
N LYS A 68 3.29 24.26 -24.11
CA LYS A 68 4.22 25.40 -24.20
C LYS A 68 4.96 25.39 -25.53
N ILE A 69 5.48 24.23 -25.95
CA ILE A 69 6.15 24.07 -27.25
C ILE A 69 5.20 24.43 -28.39
N GLU A 70 3.96 23.94 -28.38
CA GLU A 70 2.97 24.31 -29.39
C GLU A 70 2.77 25.83 -29.46
N LYS A 71 2.61 26.47 -28.30
CA LYS A 71 2.42 27.92 -28.22
C LYS A 71 3.63 28.67 -28.76
N GLU A 72 4.85 28.26 -28.43
CA GLU A 72 6.07 28.86 -28.97
C GLU A 72 6.19 28.66 -30.48
N MET A 73 5.89 27.46 -30.99
CA MET A 73 5.96 27.15 -32.42
C MET A 73 4.93 27.94 -33.24
N ARG A 74 3.70 28.10 -32.72
CA ARG A 74 2.67 28.94 -33.35
C ARG A 74 3.03 30.43 -33.32
N THR A 75 3.53 30.94 -32.20
CA THR A 75 3.76 32.39 -32.01
C THR A 75 5.06 32.89 -32.63
N LYS A 76 6.18 32.18 -32.42
CA LYS A 76 7.50 32.61 -32.84
C LYS A 76 7.84 32.15 -34.26
N HIS A 77 7.41 30.95 -34.62
CA HIS A 77 7.76 30.34 -35.90
C HIS A 77 6.60 30.26 -36.90
N LYS A 78 5.40 30.75 -36.53
CA LYS A 78 4.18 30.70 -37.36
C LYS A 78 3.88 29.29 -37.92
N MET A 79 4.24 28.26 -37.16
CA MET A 79 4.02 26.86 -37.54
C MET A 79 2.73 26.34 -36.91
N GLU A 80 1.96 25.54 -37.65
CA GLU A 80 0.79 24.81 -37.14
C GLU A 80 1.08 23.31 -37.05
N ILE A 81 0.54 22.65 -36.02
CA ILE A 81 0.63 21.19 -35.89
C ILE A 81 -0.23 20.56 -36.99
N SER A 82 0.40 19.80 -37.88
CA SER A 82 -0.30 19.00 -38.90
C SER A 82 -1.19 17.96 -38.22
N LYS A 83 -2.46 17.91 -38.61
CA LYS A 83 -3.40 16.85 -38.19
C LYS A 83 -3.24 15.55 -38.98
N ASP A 84 -2.43 15.58 -40.04
CA ASP A 84 -2.23 14.46 -40.96
C ASP A 84 -0.77 13.97 -40.85
N ILE A 85 -0.58 12.70 -40.47
CA ILE A 85 0.74 12.07 -40.37
C ILE A 85 0.96 11.29 -41.66
N GLN A 86 1.79 11.81 -42.56
CA GLN A 86 2.18 11.10 -43.78
C GLN A 86 3.24 10.03 -43.43
N PHE A 87 2.82 8.77 -43.34
CA PHE A 87 3.75 7.65 -43.23
C PHE A 87 4.36 7.33 -44.59
N PHE A 88 5.64 7.63 -44.76
CA PHE A 88 6.41 7.14 -45.90
C PHE A 88 6.75 5.66 -45.65
N LYS A 89 6.07 4.76 -46.35
CA LYS A 89 6.41 3.33 -46.36
C LYS A 89 7.65 3.13 -47.22
N ILE A 90 8.81 2.90 -46.60
CA ILE A 90 10.03 2.50 -47.32
C ILE A 90 9.78 1.07 -47.84
N LYS A 91 9.85 0.91 -49.17
CA LYS A 91 9.65 -0.38 -49.84
C LYS A 91 10.89 -1.24 -49.57
N SER A 92 10.71 -2.36 -48.86
CA SER A 92 11.70 -3.43 -48.74
C SER A 92 11.68 -4.33 -49.97
#